data_AF-A0A939G619-F1
#
_entry.id   AF-A0A939G619-F1
#
_cell.length_a   1.000
_cell.length_b   1.000
_cell.length_c   1.000
_cell.angle_alpha   90.00
_cell.angle_beta   90.00
_cell.angle_gamma   90.00
#
_symmetry.space_group_name_H-M   'P 1'
#
loop_
_entity.id
_entity.type
_entity.pdbx_description
1 polymer ?
#
loop_
_entity_poly.entity_id
_entity_poly.type
_entity_poly.pdbx_seq_one_letter_code
_entity_poly.pdbx_strand_id
1 'polypeptide(L)'
;MKKLFLLTTLLFISVACQTESDKSLSVADSETPSLFTDADLGISHHRSFVEVRLSAAALCPGMNTLSCRKELHRLHRQVAEDYPIPVPQPNVPPLISAEEATVLYKKYLTVHANAPILVVFKQLYPRILLNRYGILASNHHKQILYFTEHMIEAHSQDFATLAKALPLLQNDIPRPVLGGWLTTLIPEAEAQERTVLTGIAELKAALGQKQPEKFTFERLEAMANQLRLADMETNTISADVVTLRKLRQAAIQ
;
A
#
# COMPACT_ATOMS: atom_id res chain seq x y z
N MET A 1 -44.89 44.83 27.35
CA MET A 1 -44.99 44.04 26.09
C MET A 1 -43.83 43.04 26.13
N LYS A 2 -44.01 41.76 26.51
CA LYS A 2 -44.22 40.60 25.59
C LYS A 2 -43.30 40.74 24.36
N LYS A 3 -42.22 39.97 24.13
CA LYS A 3 -41.98 38.50 24.14
C LYS A 3 -40.48 38.28 24.45
N LEU A 4 -40.01 37.37 25.30
CA LEU A 4 -40.15 35.90 25.39
C LEU A 4 -39.38 35.12 24.31
N PHE A 5 -38.26 34.52 24.77
CA PHE A 5 -37.71 33.18 24.49
C PHE A 5 -36.88 32.85 23.24
N LEU A 6 -35.92 31.94 23.50
CA LEU A 6 -35.04 31.15 22.61
C LEU A 6 -33.78 31.90 22.12
N LEU A 7 -32.53 31.46 22.32
CA LEU A 7 -31.97 30.16 22.63
C LEU A 7 -30.78 30.30 23.61
N THR A 8 -30.94 29.78 24.82
CA THR A 8 -29.85 29.32 25.67
C THR A 8 -29.55 27.86 25.32
N THR A 9 -28.70 27.62 24.33
CA THR A 9 -28.09 26.30 24.05
C THR A 9 -26.90 26.51 23.13
N LEU A 10 -25.73 26.84 23.67
CA LEU A 10 -24.42 26.68 22.98
C LEU A 10 -23.21 26.99 23.88
N LEU A 11 -23.30 26.74 25.19
CA LEU A 11 -22.16 27.01 26.10
C LEU A 11 -22.01 26.03 27.26
N PHE A 12 -22.44 24.77 27.08
CA PHE A 12 -22.25 23.69 28.06
C PHE A 12 -21.99 22.32 27.39
N ILE A 13 -21.09 22.26 26.40
CA ILE A 13 -20.49 20.98 25.93
C ILE A 13 -18.96 21.12 25.82
N SER A 14 -18.36 21.97 26.66
CA SER A 14 -16.89 22.16 26.70
C SER A 14 -16.24 21.54 27.94
N VAL A 15 -17.01 20.97 28.88
CA VAL A 15 -16.47 20.35 30.10
C VAL A 15 -17.39 19.21 30.55
N ALA A 16 -17.42 18.11 29.80
CA ALA A 16 -17.92 16.80 30.25
C ALA A 16 -17.57 15.71 29.22
N CYS A 17 -16.28 15.50 28.98
CA CYS A 17 -15.75 14.22 28.48
C CYS A 17 -14.22 14.18 28.71
N GLN A 18 -13.81 14.60 29.92
CA GLN A 18 -12.49 14.36 30.47
C GLN A 18 -12.70 13.79 31.86
N THR A 19 -13.13 12.53 31.94
CA THR A 19 -13.00 11.63 33.10
C THR A 19 -13.75 10.34 32.77
N GLU A 20 -13.18 9.53 31.87
CA GLU A 20 -13.35 8.07 31.82
C GLU A 20 -12.44 7.52 30.71
N SER A 21 -11.13 7.68 30.90
CA SER A 21 -10.13 6.97 30.08
C SER A 21 -8.87 6.76 30.88
N ASP A 22 -9.02 6.20 32.08
CA ASP A 22 -7.93 5.65 32.89
C ASP A 22 -8.49 4.47 33.70
N LYS A 23 -8.85 3.38 33.00
CA LYS A 23 -8.97 2.01 33.54
C LYS A 23 -9.44 0.99 32.48
N SER A 24 -8.73 0.86 31.37
CA SER A 24 -8.78 -0.34 30.52
C SER A 24 -7.72 -0.27 29.42
N LEU A 25 -6.45 -0.18 29.79
CA LEU A 25 -5.33 -0.44 28.89
C LEU A 25 -4.20 -1.12 29.68
N SER A 26 -4.57 -2.19 30.37
CA SER A 26 -3.67 -3.32 30.52
C SER A 26 -4.42 -4.54 30.00
N VAL A 27 -3.69 -5.37 29.24
CA VAL A 27 -4.11 -6.64 28.63
C VAL A 27 -4.76 -6.51 27.24
N ALA A 28 -4.04 -7.13 26.29
CA ALA A 28 -4.44 -7.60 24.96
C ALA A 28 -4.27 -6.67 23.73
N ASP A 29 -3.05 -6.13 23.53
CA ASP A 29 -2.44 -6.07 22.19
C ASP A 29 -1.90 -7.47 21.81
N SER A 30 -2.77 -8.48 21.90
CA SER A 30 -2.54 -9.83 21.38
C SER A 30 -3.64 -10.17 20.38
N GLU A 31 -3.90 -9.26 19.45
CA GLU A 31 -4.57 -9.65 18.22
C GLU A 31 -3.48 -9.97 17.21
N THR A 32 -3.19 -11.27 17.15
CA THR A 32 -2.72 -11.94 15.94
C THR A 32 -3.21 -11.20 14.69
N PRO A 33 -2.37 -10.97 13.67
CA PRO A 33 -2.88 -10.43 12.41
C PRO A 33 -3.98 -11.37 11.97
N SER A 34 -5.24 -10.93 12.03
CA SER A 34 -6.35 -11.77 11.64
C SER A 34 -6.09 -12.12 10.19
N LEU A 35 -5.81 -13.41 9.97
CA LEU A 35 -6.03 -14.06 8.70
C LEU A 35 -7.50 -13.79 8.35
N PHE A 36 -7.74 -12.68 7.64
CA PHE A 36 -8.83 -12.65 6.68
C PHE A 36 -8.43 -13.72 5.67
N THR A 37 -8.85 -14.95 5.93
CA THR A 37 -8.85 -15.97 4.92
C THR A 37 -9.77 -15.45 3.82
N ASP A 38 -9.33 -15.59 2.57
CA ASP A 38 -10.09 -15.28 1.36
C ASP A 38 -11.46 -16.02 1.28
N ALA A 39 -11.83 -16.80 2.30
CA ALA A 39 -12.99 -17.67 2.36
C ALA A 39 -14.32 -16.95 2.68
N ASP A 40 -14.31 -15.72 3.24
CA ASP A 40 -15.56 -14.95 3.49
C ASP A 40 -15.97 -14.03 2.32
N LEU A 41 -15.19 -14.03 1.24
CA LEU A 41 -15.46 -13.25 0.02
C LEU A 41 -15.60 -14.21 -1.14
N GLY A 42 -16.81 -14.75 -1.39
CA GLY A 42 -17.11 -15.67 -2.48
C GLY A 42 -16.27 -15.43 -3.74
N ILE A 43 -15.19 -16.20 -3.88
CA ILE A 43 -14.11 -15.92 -4.83
C ILE A 43 -14.55 -16.37 -6.22
N SER A 44 -14.80 -15.39 -7.07
CA SER A 44 -14.77 -15.54 -8.53
C SER A 44 -13.63 -14.65 -9.05
N HIS A 45 -12.47 -15.26 -9.31
CA HIS A 45 -11.35 -14.73 -10.11
C HIS A 45 -10.55 -13.49 -9.62
N HIS A 46 -10.73 -13.02 -8.38
CA HIS A 46 -10.03 -11.84 -7.83
C HIS A 46 -8.53 -11.98 -7.47
N ARG A 47 -7.80 -12.98 -7.98
CA ARG A 47 -6.36 -13.21 -7.67
C ARG A 47 -5.40 -12.08 -8.11
N SER A 48 -5.88 -11.02 -8.72
CA SER A 48 -5.05 -10.10 -9.51
C SER A 48 -4.47 -8.89 -8.77
N PHE A 49 -4.98 -8.52 -7.60
CA PHE A 49 -4.55 -7.30 -6.89
C PHE A 49 -3.90 -7.56 -5.53
N VAL A 50 -3.87 -8.81 -5.07
CA VAL A 50 -3.43 -9.21 -3.72
C VAL A 50 -1.96 -8.83 -3.42
N GLU A 51 -1.15 -8.61 -4.45
CA GLU A 51 0.28 -8.31 -4.29
C GLU A 51 0.61 -6.83 -4.02
N VAL A 52 -0.38 -5.92 -4.04
CA VAL A 52 -0.12 -4.47 -3.86
C VAL A 52 -0.52 -4.02 -2.47
N ARG A 53 0.47 -3.61 -1.66
CA ARG A 53 0.19 -2.91 -0.40
C ARG A 53 -0.35 -1.52 -0.71
N LEU A 54 -1.63 -1.32 -0.43
CA LEU A 54 -2.24 0.00 -0.53
C LEU A 54 -1.86 0.85 0.67
N SER A 55 -1.33 2.03 0.36
CA SER A 55 -1.01 3.04 1.36
C SER A 55 -2.22 3.90 1.65
N ALA A 56 -2.56 4.01 2.93
CA ALA A 56 -3.57 4.94 3.41
C ALA A 56 -3.06 6.40 3.48
N ALA A 57 -1.75 6.63 3.32
CA ALA A 57 -1.12 7.93 3.60
C ALA A 57 -1.73 9.07 2.75
N ALA A 58 -2.03 8.80 1.48
CA ALA A 58 -2.64 9.77 0.57
C ALA A 58 -4.13 10.02 0.86
N LEU A 59 -4.85 9.04 1.42
CA LEU A 59 -6.28 9.15 1.72
C LEU A 59 -6.55 9.72 3.12
N CYS A 60 -5.62 9.53 4.05
CA CYS A 60 -5.84 9.79 5.47
C CYS A 60 -4.61 10.42 6.15
N PRO A 61 -4.22 11.65 5.79
CA PRO A 61 -3.22 12.38 6.55
C PRO A 61 -3.80 12.73 7.93
N GLY A 62 -3.47 11.95 8.96
CA GLY A 62 -3.75 12.28 10.36
C GLY A 62 -5.12 11.90 10.93
N MET A 63 -5.87 10.96 10.34
CA MET A 63 -7.17 10.49 10.88
C MET A 63 -7.06 9.24 11.77
N ASN A 64 -8.04 9.05 12.66
CA ASN A 64 -8.27 7.81 13.43
C ASN A 64 -8.22 6.58 12.48
N THR A 65 -7.27 5.70 12.76
CA THR A 65 -6.80 4.61 11.88
C THR A 65 -7.90 3.66 11.42
N LEU A 66 -8.95 3.47 12.22
CA LEU A 66 -10.00 2.48 11.97
C LEU A 66 -11.05 2.93 10.94
N SER A 67 -11.44 4.21 10.95
CA SER A 67 -12.38 4.76 9.94
C SER A 67 -11.70 4.82 8.57
N CYS A 68 -10.44 5.27 8.55
CA CYS A 68 -9.62 5.31 7.36
C CYS A 68 -9.46 3.93 6.71
N ARG A 69 -9.15 2.90 7.50
CA ARG A 69 -8.97 1.53 6.99
C ARG A 69 -10.25 0.99 6.35
N LYS A 70 -11.42 1.26 6.94
CA LYS A 70 -12.72 0.89 6.37
C LYS A 70 -12.97 1.57 5.03
N GLU A 71 -12.67 2.86 4.94
CA GLU A 71 -12.85 3.62 3.70
C GLU A 71 -11.89 3.17 2.60
N LEU A 72 -10.60 2.95 2.93
CA LEU A 72 -9.63 2.39 1.99
C LEU A 72 -10.09 1.02 1.47
N HIS A 73 -10.60 0.15 2.34
CA HIS A 73 -11.15 -1.14 1.95
C HIS A 73 -12.37 -1.00 1.04
N ARG A 74 -13.28 -0.06 1.33
CA ARG A 74 -14.44 0.24 0.49
C ARG A 74 -14.01 0.70 -0.91
N LEU A 75 -13.05 1.63 -0.98
CA LEU A 75 -12.52 2.15 -2.25
C LEU A 75 -11.79 1.06 -3.04
N HIS A 76 -11.03 0.20 -2.38
CA HIS A 76 -10.38 -0.94 -3.02
C HIS A 76 -11.39 -1.89 -3.66
N ARG A 77 -12.46 -2.22 -2.94
CA ARG A 77 -13.56 -3.03 -3.48
C ARG A 77 -14.19 -2.35 -4.70
N GLN A 78 -14.45 -1.05 -4.60
CA GLN A 78 -15.01 -0.30 -5.72
C GLN A 78 -14.09 -0.33 -6.97
N VAL A 79 -12.76 -0.22 -6.80
CA VAL A 79 -11.82 -0.39 -7.93
C VAL A 79 -11.89 -1.80 -8.52
N ALA A 80 -12.03 -2.82 -7.68
CA ALA A 80 -12.14 -4.20 -8.12
C ALA A 80 -13.46 -4.47 -8.85
N GLU A 81 -14.53 -3.77 -8.49
CA GLU A 81 -15.84 -3.81 -9.18
C GLU A 81 -15.79 -3.06 -10.51
N ASP A 82 -15.18 -1.87 -10.54
CA ASP A 82 -15.10 -1.03 -11.75
C ASP A 82 -14.16 -1.63 -12.83
N TYR A 83 -13.18 -2.46 -12.41
CA TYR A 83 -12.19 -3.20 -13.22
C TYR A 83 -11.92 -2.65 -14.64
N PRO A 84 -11.43 -1.42 -14.80
CA PRO A 84 -11.39 -0.76 -16.10
C PRO A 84 -10.21 -1.19 -16.98
N ILE A 85 -9.22 -1.90 -16.44
CA ILE A 85 -8.06 -2.40 -17.19
C ILE A 85 -7.88 -3.89 -16.89
N PRO A 86 -7.93 -4.78 -17.90
CA PRO A 86 -7.62 -6.19 -17.74
C PRO A 86 -6.22 -6.39 -17.16
N VAL A 87 -6.06 -7.33 -16.25
CA VAL A 87 -4.74 -7.66 -15.71
C VAL A 87 -4.19 -8.93 -16.38
N PRO A 88 -3.02 -8.84 -17.04
CA PRO A 88 -2.40 -9.99 -17.69
C PRO A 88 -2.04 -11.09 -16.68
N GLN A 89 -2.37 -12.33 -17.03
CA GLN A 89 -1.97 -13.51 -16.26
C GLN A 89 -0.52 -13.89 -16.58
N PRO A 90 0.24 -14.47 -15.63
CA PRO A 90 1.59 -14.97 -15.90
C PRO A 90 1.56 -15.98 -17.06
N ASN A 91 2.51 -15.85 -18.00
CA ASN A 91 2.66 -16.73 -19.16
C ASN A 91 1.48 -16.74 -20.15
N VAL A 92 0.54 -15.80 -20.03
CA VAL A 92 -0.56 -15.62 -20.98
C VAL A 92 -0.38 -14.28 -21.69
N PRO A 93 -0.50 -14.22 -23.03
CA PRO A 93 -0.51 -12.95 -23.74
C PRO A 93 -1.60 -12.01 -23.18
N PRO A 94 -1.30 -10.71 -23.02
CA PRO A 94 -2.30 -9.72 -22.60
C PRO A 94 -3.53 -9.75 -23.50
N LEU A 95 -4.71 -9.62 -22.91
CA LEU A 95 -5.99 -9.56 -23.65
C LEU A 95 -6.11 -8.30 -24.53
N ILE A 96 -5.47 -7.22 -24.10
CA ILE A 96 -5.41 -5.94 -24.80
C ILE A 96 -3.94 -5.48 -24.86
N SER A 97 -3.62 -4.56 -25.76
CA SER A 97 -2.25 -4.04 -25.86
C SER A 97 -1.92 -3.07 -24.70
N ALA A 98 -0.64 -2.77 -24.50
CA ALA A 98 -0.21 -1.77 -23.51
C ALA A 98 -0.73 -0.36 -23.85
N GLU A 99 -0.83 -0.03 -25.14
CA GLU A 99 -1.41 1.22 -25.63
C GLU A 99 -2.89 1.31 -25.30
N GLU A 100 -3.65 0.24 -25.55
CA GLU A 100 -5.08 0.19 -25.23
C GLU A 100 -5.30 0.29 -23.71
N ALA A 101 -4.50 -0.43 -22.92
CA ALA A 101 -4.54 -0.34 -21.46
C ALA A 101 -4.21 1.08 -20.96
N THR A 102 -3.29 1.77 -21.63
CA THR A 102 -2.96 3.18 -21.34
C THR A 102 -4.12 4.12 -21.68
N VAL A 103 -4.86 3.87 -22.76
CA VAL A 103 -6.06 4.64 -23.11
C VAL A 103 -7.15 4.46 -22.05
N LEU A 104 -7.40 3.22 -21.62
CA LEU A 104 -8.36 2.92 -20.55
C LEU A 104 -7.96 3.59 -19.24
N TYR A 105 -6.67 3.53 -18.89
CA TYR A 105 -6.13 4.21 -17.72
C TYR A 105 -6.41 5.71 -17.76
N LYS A 106 -6.02 6.39 -18.85
CA LYS A 106 -6.24 7.84 -19.00
C LYS A 106 -7.71 8.21 -18.97
N LYS A 107 -8.56 7.44 -19.65
CA LYS A 107 -10.02 7.64 -19.64
C LYS A 107 -10.57 7.56 -18.22
N TYR A 108 -10.15 6.55 -17.45
CA TYR A 108 -10.58 6.40 -16.06
C TYR A 108 -10.16 7.61 -15.21
N LEU A 109 -8.93 8.10 -15.37
CA LEU A 109 -8.49 9.31 -14.66
C LEU A 109 -9.34 10.53 -14.98
N THR A 110 -9.78 10.69 -16.23
CA THR A 110 -10.64 11.80 -16.65
C THR A 110 -12.05 11.67 -16.06
N VAL A 111 -12.63 10.47 -16.09
CA VAL A 111 -13.98 10.21 -15.55
C VAL A 111 -14.03 10.40 -14.03
N HIS A 112 -12.94 10.07 -13.33
CA HIS A 112 -12.85 10.05 -11.87
C HIS A 112 -11.92 11.12 -11.29
N ALA A 113 -11.68 12.23 -12.02
CA ALA A 113 -10.63 13.22 -11.70
C ALA A 113 -10.65 13.74 -10.25
N ASN A 114 -11.82 13.81 -9.61
CA ASN A 114 -12.00 14.31 -8.24
C ASN A 114 -12.51 13.25 -7.26
N ALA A 115 -12.51 11.97 -7.65
CA ALA A 115 -13.06 10.90 -6.82
C ALA A 115 -11.99 10.26 -5.92
N PRO A 116 -12.27 9.96 -4.64
CA PRO A 116 -11.30 9.34 -3.73
C PRO A 116 -10.75 7.99 -4.23
N ILE A 117 -11.54 7.27 -5.03
CA ILE A 117 -11.16 6.02 -5.67
C ILE A 117 -9.92 6.16 -6.56
N LEU A 118 -9.67 7.37 -7.08
CA LEU A 118 -8.54 7.65 -7.95
C LEU A 118 -7.20 7.40 -7.26
N VAL A 119 -7.11 7.65 -5.96
CA VAL A 119 -5.89 7.40 -5.18
C VAL A 119 -5.55 5.91 -5.21
N VAL A 120 -6.54 5.05 -4.93
CA VAL A 120 -6.36 3.59 -4.98
C VAL A 120 -6.02 3.15 -6.41
N PHE A 121 -6.72 3.71 -7.40
CA PHE A 121 -6.49 3.41 -8.81
C PHE A 121 -5.05 3.76 -9.27
N LYS A 122 -4.54 4.93 -8.85
CA LYS A 122 -3.17 5.39 -9.13
C LYS A 122 -2.10 4.61 -8.38
N GLN A 123 -2.42 3.96 -7.25
CA GLN A 123 -1.49 3.04 -6.60
C GLN A 123 -1.42 1.67 -7.29
N LEU A 124 -2.54 1.15 -7.81
CA LEU A 124 -2.65 -0.20 -8.37
C LEU A 124 -2.23 -0.31 -9.84
N TYR A 125 -2.88 0.47 -10.71
CA TYR A 125 -2.80 0.21 -12.15
C TYR A 125 -1.50 0.64 -12.80
N PRO A 126 -0.81 1.72 -12.37
CA PRO A 126 0.54 2.00 -12.84
C PRO A 126 1.51 0.83 -12.63
N ARG A 127 1.44 0.12 -11.50
CA ARG A 127 2.24 -1.10 -11.28
C ARG A 127 1.92 -2.17 -12.31
N ILE A 128 0.63 -2.40 -12.60
CA ILE A 128 0.19 -3.41 -13.58
C ILE A 128 0.69 -3.03 -14.97
N LEU A 129 0.57 -1.76 -15.36
CA LEU A 129 1.02 -1.24 -16.65
C LEU A 129 2.55 -1.34 -16.77
N LEU A 130 3.29 -0.94 -15.74
CA LEU A 130 4.74 -1.03 -15.72
C LEU A 130 5.24 -2.48 -15.78
N ASN A 131 4.70 -3.37 -14.94
CA ASN A 131 5.23 -4.72 -14.78
C ASN A 131 4.56 -5.75 -15.68
N ARG A 132 3.23 -5.87 -15.64
CA ARG A 132 2.49 -6.96 -16.30
C ARG A 132 2.28 -6.69 -17.79
N TYR A 133 2.12 -5.42 -18.18
CA TYR A 133 2.13 -5.01 -19.59
C TYR A 133 3.54 -4.75 -20.15
N GLY A 134 4.58 -4.93 -19.33
CA GLY A 134 5.98 -4.88 -19.78
C GLY A 134 6.49 -3.48 -20.15
N ILE A 135 5.79 -2.41 -19.78
CA ILE A 135 6.21 -1.03 -20.10
C ILE A 135 7.58 -0.71 -19.48
N LEU A 136 7.85 -1.24 -18.29
CA LEU A 136 9.14 -1.08 -17.60
C LEU A 136 10.31 -1.77 -18.34
N ALA A 137 10.02 -2.82 -19.11
CA ALA A 137 11.01 -3.53 -19.94
C ALA A 137 11.13 -2.91 -21.36
N SER A 138 10.33 -1.89 -21.66
CA SER A 138 10.34 -1.20 -22.95
C SER A 138 11.30 0.00 -22.93
N ASN A 139 11.57 0.58 -24.11
CA ASN A 139 12.31 1.83 -24.24
C ASN A 139 11.40 3.08 -24.20
N HIS A 140 10.13 2.95 -23.81
CA HIS A 140 9.18 4.06 -23.78
C HIS A 140 9.32 4.88 -22.50
N HIS A 141 10.45 5.58 -22.33
CA HIS A 141 10.76 6.35 -21.10
C HIS A 141 9.67 7.35 -20.71
N LYS A 142 8.99 7.96 -21.69
CA LYS A 142 7.85 8.87 -21.41
C LYS A 142 6.67 8.16 -20.74
N GLN A 143 6.38 6.91 -21.10
CA GLN A 143 5.33 6.14 -20.43
C GLN A 143 5.79 5.68 -19.04
N ILE A 144 7.04 5.25 -18.92
CA ILE A 144 7.62 4.88 -17.63
C ILE A 144 7.54 6.06 -16.66
N LEU A 145 7.92 7.26 -17.12
CA LEU A 145 7.82 8.51 -16.35
C LEU A 145 6.38 8.78 -15.91
N TYR A 146 5.45 8.80 -16.87
CA TYR A 146 4.03 9.09 -16.61
C TYR A 146 3.42 8.18 -15.53
N PHE A 147 3.67 6.87 -15.60
CA PHE A 147 3.14 5.94 -14.61
C PHE A 147 3.87 6.05 -13.27
N THR A 148 5.17 6.28 -13.28
CA THR A 148 5.98 6.47 -12.07
C THR A 148 5.53 7.72 -11.30
N GLU A 149 5.27 8.83 -11.99
CA GLU A 149 4.72 10.06 -11.42
C GLU A 149 3.41 9.79 -10.67
N HIS A 150 2.47 9.09 -11.31
CA HIS A 150 1.20 8.76 -10.66
C HIS A 150 1.33 7.83 -9.45
N MET A 151 2.30 6.91 -9.45
CA MET A 151 2.59 6.09 -8.27
C MET A 151 3.10 6.96 -7.11
N ILE A 152 3.99 7.91 -7.40
CA ILE A 152 4.57 8.81 -6.40
C ILE A 152 3.52 9.77 -5.85
N GLU A 153 2.74 10.41 -6.73
CA GLU A 153 1.62 11.28 -6.34
C GLU A 153 0.61 10.56 -5.44
N ALA A 154 0.38 9.27 -5.69
CA ALA A 154 -0.57 8.48 -4.92
C ALA A 154 0.05 7.85 -3.66
N HIS A 155 1.32 8.16 -3.33
CA HIS A 155 2.08 7.59 -2.21
C HIS A 155 2.09 6.06 -2.22
N SER A 156 2.33 5.47 -3.40
CA SER A 156 2.45 4.01 -3.54
C SER A 156 3.65 3.46 -2.78
N GLN A 157 3.45 2.35 -2.06
CA GLN A 157 4.49 1.62 -1.33
C GLN A 157 5.13 0.49 -2.15
N ASP A 158 4.92 0.48 -3.46
CA ASP A 158 5.57 -0.46 -4.37
C ASP A 158 7.01 -0.02 -4.68
N PHE A 159 7.85 -0.09 -3.64
CA PHE A 159 9.25 0.33 -3.71
C PHE A 159 10.06 -0.52 -4.70
N ALA A 160 9.69 -1.78 -4.92
CA ALA A 160 10.33 -2.65 -5.90
C ALA A 160 10.14 -2.12 -7.34
N THR A 161 8.93 -1.68 -7.69
CA THR A 161 8.68 -1.08 -9.00
C THR A 161 9.38 0.27 -9.11
N LEU A 162 9.30 1.11 -8.08
CA LEU A 162 9.94 2.43 -8.07
C LEU A 162 11.48 2.35 -8.16
N ALA A 163 12.10 1.39 -7.46
CA ALA A 163 13.54 1.15 -7.48
C ALA A 163 14.05 0.67 -8.84
N LYS A 164 13.19 0.03 -9.65
CA LYS A 164 13.50 -0.33 -11.04
C LYS A 164 13.25 0.83 -12.01
N ALA A 165 12.17 1.59 -11.82
CA ALA A 165 11.77 2.65 -12.74
C ALA A 165 12.65 3.90 -12.64
N LEU A 166 12.92 4.39 -11.43
CA LEU A 166 13.62 5.66 -11.22
C LEU A 166 15.04 5.70 -11.81
N PRO A 167 15.86 4.63 -11.75
CA PRO A 167 17.16 4.61 -12.43
C PRO A 167 17.07 4.77 -13.95
N LEU A 168 16.01 4.23 -14.58
CA LEU A 168 15.79 4.38 -16.03
C LEU A 168 15.48 5.82 -16.41
N LEU A 169 14.83 6.56 -15.50
CA LEU A 169 14.35 7.91 -15.71
C LEU A 169 15.33 9.01 -15.27
N GLN A 170 16.47 8.65 -14.67
CA GLN A 170 17.36 9.61 -14.01
C GLN A 170 17.86 10.73 -14.94
N ASN A 171 17.96 10.46 -16.24
CA ASN A 171 18.38 11.43 -17.25
C ASN A 171 17.20 12.16 -17.91
N ASP A 172 15.97 11.67 -17.71
CA ASP A 172 14.73 12.21 -18.29
C ASP A 172 13.98 13.14 -17.31
N ILE A 173 14.42 13.21 -16.05
CA ILE A 173 13.81 14.01 -15.00
C ILE A 173 14.81 15.09 -14.53
N PRO A 174 14.37 16.35 -14.32
CA PRO A 174 15.22 17.36 -13.68
C PRO A 174 15.69 16.90 -12.30
N ARG A 175 17.00 17.06 -12.02
CA ARG A 175 17.61 16.66 -10.74
C ARG A 175 16.86 17.15 -9.49
N PRO A 176 16.35 18.40 -9.42
CA PRO A 176 15.58 18.85 -8.26
C PRO A 176 14.29 18.06 -8.05
N VAL A 177 13.61 17.66 -9.13
CA VAL A 177 12.38 16.87 -9.08
C VAL A 177 12.68 15.46 -8.58
N LEU A 178 13.69 14.81 -9.16
CA LEU A 178 14.16 13.50 -8.70
C LEU A 178 14.60 13.52 -7.23
N GLY A 179 15.33 14.55 -6.82
CA GLY A 179 15.76 14.77 -5.43
C GLY A 179 14.58 14.94 -4.46
N GLY A 180 13.55 15.67 -4.87
CA GLY A 180 12.31 15.83 -4.12
C GLY A 180 11.58 14.50 -3.92
N TRP A 181 11.41 13.71 -4.98
CA TRP A 181 10.80 12.37 -4.87
C TRP A 181 11.58 11.45 -3.93
N LEU A 182 12.91 11.40 -4.06
CA LEU A 182 13.75 10.52 -3.24
C LEU A 182 13.79 10.93 -1.77
N THR A 183 13.60 12.20 -1.46
CA THR A 183 13.54 12.70 -0.08
C THR A 183 12.28 12.22 0.64
N THR A 184 11.19 12.02 -0.09
CA THR A 184 9.93 11.46 0.45
C THR A 184 9.96 9.93 0.47
N LEU A 185 10.38 9.29 -0.62
CA LEU A 185 10.31 7.83 -0.78
C LEU A 185 11.26 7.06 0.12
N ILE A 186 12.49 7.54 0.32
CA ILE A 186 13.52 6.79 1.07
C ILE A 186 13.11 6.61 2.54
N PRO A 187 12.70 7.65 3.30
CA PRO A 187 12.25 7.48 4.67
C PRO A 187 11.08 6.49 4.82
N GLU A 188 10.12 6.51 3.88
CA GLU A 188 8.98 5.59 3.86
C GLU A 188 9.44 4.15 3.60
N ALA A 189 10.33 3.95 2.62
CA ALA A 189 10.90 2.64 2.31
C ALA A 189 11.72 2.08 3.49
N GLU A 190 12.52 2.91 4.15
CA GLU A 190 13.28 2.52 5.34
C GLU A 190 12.38 2.19 6.54
N ALA A 191 11.27 2.92 6.72
CA ALA A 191 10.31 2.62 7.77
C ALA A 191 9.66 1.25 7.53
N GLN A 192 9.24 0.98 6.29
CA GLN A 192 8.70 -0.32 5.91
C GLN A 192 9.72 -1.45 6.06
N GLU A 193 10.97 -1.22 5.64
CA GLU A 193 12.07 -2.18 5.80
C GLU A 193 12.26 -2.53 7.29
N ARG A 194 12.34 -1.51 8.17
CA ARG A 194 12.44 -1.71 9.61
C ARG A 194 11.29 -2.54 10.15
N THR A 195 10.05 -2.22 9.79
CA THR A 195 8.86 -3.00 10.22
C THR A 195 8.96 -4.47 9.79
N VAL A 196 9.38 -4.74 8.55
CA VAL A 196 9.54 -6.11 8.05
C VAL A 196 10.65 -6.85 8.80
N LEU A 197 11.81 -6.21 9.00
CA LEU A 197 12.94 -6.81 9.72
C LEU A 197 12.62 -7.09 11.19
N THR A 198 11.92 -6.18 11.86
CA THR A 198 11.44 -6.40 13.24
C THR A 198 10.48 -7.59 13.29
N GLY A 199 9.51 -7.67 12.37
CA GLY A 199 8.59 -8.81 12.30
C GLY A 199 9.29 -10.15 12.00
N ILE A 200 10.33 -10.14 11.16
CA ILE A 200 11.18 -11.31 10.92
C ILE A 200 11.89 -11.73 12.21
N ALA A 201 12.47 -10.78 12.94
CA ALA A 201 13.18 -11.05 14.19
C ALA A 201 12.24 -11.63 15.26
N GLU A 202 11.04 -11.08 15.40
CA GLU A 202 10.00 -11.56 16.32
C GLU A 202 9.55 -12.99 15.96
N LEU A 203 9.29 -13.27 14.67
CA LEU A 203 8.93 -14.62 14.22
C LEU A 203 10.06 -15.63 14.44
N LYS A 204 11.32 -15.23 14.19
CA LYS A 204 12.49 -16.08 14.48
C LYS A 204 12.60 -16.37 15.98
N ALA A 205 12.38 -15.38 16.83
CA ALA A 205 12.39 -15.56 18.27
C ALA A 205 11.27 -16.52 18.72
N ALA A 206 10.06 -16.39 18.16
CA ALA A 206 8.94 -17.28 18.44
C ALA A 206 9.20 -18.73 17.97
N LEU A 207 9.77 -18.92 16.77
CA LEU A 207 10.11 -20.23 16.22
C LEU A 207 11.32 -20.89 16.90
N GLY A 208 12.22 -20.10 17.51
CA GLY A 208 13.35 -20.59 18.28
C GLY A 208 12.97 -21.14 19.66
N GLN A 209 11.74 -20.89 20.13
CA GLN A 209 11.21 -21.49 21.34
C GLN A 209 10.66 -22.89 21.02
N LYS A 210 11.22 -23.91 21.68
CA LYS A 210 10.98 -25.37 21.56
C LYS A 210 9.90 -25.80 20.55
N GLN A 211 10.32 -26.45 19.47
CA GLN A 211 9.38 -27.08 18.54
C GLN A 211 8.65 -28.26 19.22
N PRO A 212 7.32 -28.37 19.06
CA PRO A 212 6.56 -29.47 19.61
C PRO A 212 6.95 -30.79 18.91
N GLU A 213 7.36 -31.78 19.72
CA GLU A 213 7.85 -33.09 19.24
C GLU A 213 6.74 -33.98 18.65
N LYS A 214 5.47 -33.70 18.99
CA LYS A 214 4.30 -34.47 18.53
C LYS A 214 3.50 -33.69 17.48
N PHE A 215 2.75 -34.39 16.64
CA PHE A 215 1.88 -33.78 15.64
C PHE A 215 0.64 -33.19 16.33
N THR A 216 0.80 -31.99 16.89
CA THR A 216 -0.23 -31.20 17.57
C THR A 216 -0.61 -29.99 16.73
N PHE A 217 -1.67 -29.28 17.11
CA PHE A 217 -2.03 -27.98 16.54
C PHE A 217 -0.85 -26.99 16.55
N GLU A 218 -0.04 -27.03 17.61
CA GLU A 218 1.18 -26.22 17.77
C GLU A 218 2.22 -26.50 16.67
N ARG A 219 2.29 -27.74 16.15
CA ARG A 219 3.18 -28.09 15.04
C ARG A 219 2.68 -27.50 13.71
N LEU A 220 1.37 -27.47 13.49
CA LEU A 220 0.78 -26.81 12.32
C LEU A 220 0.98 -25.29 12.37
N GLU A 221 0.82 -24.69 13.54
CA GLU A 221 1.10 -23.26 13.76
C GLU A 221 2.58 -22.93 13.54
N ALA A 222 3.50 -23.76 14.03
CA ALA A 222 4.93 -23.61 13.77
C ALA A 222 5.25 -23.72 12.26
N MET A 223 4.64 -24.65 11.53
CA MET A 223 4.82 -24.77 10.08
C MET A 223 4.26 -23.54 9.32
N ALA A 224 3.09 -23.05 9.70
CA ALA A 224 2.52 -21.83 9.13
C ALA A 224 3.43 -20.61 9.38
N ASN A 225 3.98 -20.49 10.59
CA ASN A 225 4.93 -19.45 10.93
C ASN A 225 6.27 -19.58 10.18
N GLN A 226 6.75 -20.79 9.91
CA GLN A 226 7.93 -21.02 9.07
C GLN A 226 7.69 -20.59 7.62
N LEU A 227 6.52 -20.93 7.05
CA LEU A 227 6.15 -20.49 5.70
C LEU A 227 6.03 -18.97 5.62
N ARG A 228 5.39 -18.34 6.62
CA ARG A 228 5.29 -16.88 6.73
C ARG A 228 6.66 -16.23 6.88
N LEU A 229 7.56 -16.80 7.67
CA LEU A 229 8.92 -16.30 7.82
C LEU A 229 9.67 -16.37 6.49
N ALA A 230 9.62 -17.51 5.80
CA ALA A 230 10.26 -17.68 4.50
C ALA A 230 9.73 -16.65 3.48
N ASP A 231 8.42 -16.45 3.43
CA ASP A 231 7.81 -15.42 2.59
C ASP A 231 8.33 -14.01 2.92
N MET A 232 8.34 -13.63 4.21
CA MET A 232 8.84 -12.33 4.66
C MET A 232 10.32 -12.12 4.33
N GLU A 233 11.16 -13.14 4.46
CA GLU A 233 12.58 -13.09 4.13
C GLU A 233 12.81 -12.93 2.62
N THR A 234 12.05 -13.65 1.80
CA THR A 234 12.13 -13.54 0.33
C THR A 234 11.62 -12.20 -0.20
N ASN A 235 10.66 -11.58 0.50
CA ASN A 235 10.01 -10.34 0.10
C ASN A 235 10.53 -9.11 0.87
N THR A 236 11.76 -9.16 1.37
CA THR A 236 12.42 -7.98 1.95
C THR A 236 12.71 -6.92 0.89
N ILE A 237 12.51 -5.65 1.23
CA ILE A 237 12.73 -4.52 0.30
C ILE A 237 14.13 -3.88 0.44
N SER A 238 15.07 -4.56 1.11
CA SER A 238 16.40 -4.01 1.41
C SER A 238 17.19 -3.63 0.16
N ALA A 239 17.11 -4.45 -0.90
CA ALA A 239 17.76 -4.14 -2.18
C ALA A 239 17.17 -2.89 -2.85
N ASP A 240 15.85 -2.71 -2.73
CA ASP A 240 15.14 -1.55 -3.27
C ASP A 240 15.57 -0.27 -2.55
N VAL A 241 15.63 -0.29 -1.22
CA VAL A 241 16.11 0.82 -0.39
C VAL A 241 17.54 1.21 -0.75
N VAL A 242 18.44 0.22 -0.91
CA VAL A 242 19.83 0.47 -1.34
C VAL A 242 19.88 1.14 -2.71
N THR A 243 19.04 0.69 -3.65
CA THR A 243 18.97 1.27 -4.99
C THR A 243 18.52 2.72 -4.95
N LEU A 244 17.46 3.03 -4.20
CA LEU A 244 16.95 4.39 -4.04
C LEU A 244 17.98 5.33 -3.39
N ARG A 245 18.71 4.84 -2.37
CA ARG A 245 19.79 5.61 -1.72
C ARG A 245 20.94 5.92 -2.68
N LYS A 246 21.38 4.94 -3.49
CA LYS A 246 22.41 5.15 -4.51
C LYS A 246 21.98 6.20 -5.53
N LEU A 247 20.73 6.14 -5.97
CA LEU A 247 20.18 7.11 -6.91
C LEU A 247 20.16 8.52 -6.32
N ARG A 248 19.81 8.66 -5.02
CA ARG A 248 19.86 9.96 -4.33
C ARG A 248 21.27 10.54 -4.28
N GLN A 249 22.27 9.71 -4.01
CA GLN A 249 23.67 10.14 -4.01
C GLN A 249 24.10 10.66 -5.38
N ALA A 250 23.72 9.97 -6.46
CA ALA A 250 24.00 10.39 -7.83
C ALA A 250 23.28 11.68 -8.23
N ALA A 251 22.09 11.94 -7.70
CA ALA A 251 21.31 13.15 -8.00
C ALA A 251 21.87 14.43 -7.35
N ILE A 252 22.66 14.31 -6.27
CA ILE A 252 23.24 15.42 -5.52
C ILE A 252 24.60 15.87 -6.10
N GLN A 253 25.27 15.00 -6.86
CA GLN A 253 26.57 15.25 -7.52
C GLN A 253 26.37 15.91 -8.88
#